data_AF-A0A1C6TV90-F1
#
_entry.id   AF-A0A1C6TV90-F1
#
_cell.length_a   1.000
_cell.length_b   1.000
_cell.length_c   1.000
_cell.angle_alpha   90.00
_cell.angle_beta   90.00
_cell.angle_gamma   90.00
#
_symmetry.space_group_name_H-M   'P 1'
#
loop_
_entity.id
_entity.type
_entity.pdbx_description
1 polymer ?
#
loop_
_entity_poly.entity_id
_entity_poly.type
_entity_poly.pdbx_seq_one_letter_code
_entity_poly.pdbx_strand_id
1 'polypeptide(L)'
;MDRSLIVAKVVPSAEARVAEIFAESDATELPYLVGVRHRSLYRLGDLYVHLLETDAPGGPAVEAARGHPEFERVSARLRPYVSPYLPTWREPRDAMARCFYRFDAAPAGRPS
;
A
#
# COMPACT_ATOMS: atom_id res chain seq x y z
N MET A 1 -8.56 -12.69 3.33
CA MET A 1 -7.98 -11.40 3.72
C MET A 1 -6.48 -11.54 3.88
N ASP A 2 -5.78 -11.11 2.84
CA ASP A 2 -4.33 -11.08 2.78
C ASP A 2 -3.82 -9.69 3.16
N ARG A 3 -2.62 -9.60 3.74
CA ARG A 3 -1.99 -8.34 4.13
C ARG A 3 -0.68 -8.17 3.38
N SER A 4 -0.58 -7.08 2.65
CA SER A 4 0.64 -6.68 1.95
C SER A 4 1.16 -5.36 2.51
N LEU A 5 2.47 -5.28 2.69
CA LEU A 5 3.15 -4.08 3.17
C LEU A 5 4.14 -3.62 2.10
N ILE A 6 3.99 -2.38 1.63
CA ILE A 6 4.96 -1.72 0.76
C ILE A 6 5.78 -0.76 1.63
N VAL A 7 7.12 -0.86 1.54
CA VAL A 7 8.05 -0.05 2.32
C VAL A 7 8.85 0.88 1.40
N ALA A 8 8.78 2.17 1.69
CA ALA A 8 9.49 3.20 0.93
C ALA A 8 10.07 4.27 1.87
N LYS A 9 10.76 5.24 1.29
CA LYS A 9 11.06 6.50 1.96
C LYS A 9 10.02 7.55 1.60
N VAL A 10 9.74 8.47 2.52
CA VAL A 10 8.88 9.64 2.29
C VAL A 10 9.55 10.91 2.77
N VAL A 11 9.34 12.00 2.03
CA VAL A 11 9.79 13.34 2.46
C VAL A 11 9.06 13.71 3.76
N PRO A 12 9.79 14.10 4.82
CA PRO A 12 9.18 14.59 6.05
C PRO A 12 8.29 15.81 5.72
N SER A 13 7.01 15.79 6.11
CA SER A 13 5.91 16.73 5.77
C SER A 13 5.01 16.40 4.57
N ALA A 14 5.32 15.38 3.76
CA ALA A 14 4.49 15.06 2.59
C ALA A 14 3.16 14.33 2.90
N GLU A 15 2.87 14.04 4.18
CA GLU A 15 1.75 13.19 4.62
C GLU A 15 0.40 13.65 4.07
N ALA A 16 0.07 14.94 4.22
CA ALA A 16 -1.20 15.49 3.77
C ALA A 16 -1.37 15.35 2.25
N ARG A 17 -0.29 15.58 1.50
CA ARG A 17 -0.32 15.50 0.04
C ARG A 17 -0.39 14.06 -0.46
N VAL A 18 0.34 13.15 0.17
CA VAL A 18 0.27 11.71 -0.12
C VAL A 18 -1.14 11.17 0.18
N ALA A 19 -1.73 11.56 1.31
CA ALA A 19 -3.09 11.17 1.68
C ALA A 19 -4.13 11.67 0.66
N GLU A 20 -4.01 12.92 0.20
CA GLU A 20 -4.89 13.49 -0.84
C GLU A 20 -4.79 12.71 -2.16
N ILE A 21 -3.58 12.39 -2.61
CA ILE A 21 -3.36 11.60 -3.84
C ILE A 21 -4.07 10.25 -3.76
N PHE A 22 -3.95 9.55 -2.62
CA PHE A 22 -4.63 8.27 -2.44
C PHE A 22 -6.14 8.42 -2.26
N ALA A 23 -6.63 9.45 -1.57
CA ALA A 23 -8.06 9.71 -1.44
C ALA A 23 -8.74 9.93 -2.80
N GLU A 24 -8.08 10.69 -3.69
CA GLU A 24 -8.56 10.84 -5.07
C GLU A 24 -8.55 9.52 -5.84
N SER A 25 -7.49 8.71 -5.70
CA SER A 25 -7.42 7.38 -6.33
C SER A 25 -8.48 6.43 -5.78
N ASP A 26 -8.76 6.49 -4.48
CA ASP A 26 -9.69 5.60 -3.80
C ASP A 26 -11.15 5.92 -4.16
N ALA A 27 -11.41 7.12 -4.70
CA ALA A 27 -12.68 7.50 -5.31
C ALA A 27 -12.87 7.01 -6.75
N THR A 28 -11.84 6.38 -7.36
CA THR A 28 -11.93 5.77 -8.70
C THR A 28 -12.27 4.28 -8.62
N GLU A 29 -12.37 3.61 -9.76
CA GLU A 29 -12.60 2.16 -9.84
C GLU A 29 -11.36 1.31 -9.50
N LEU A 30 -10.16 1.89 -9.51
CA LEU A 30 -8.90 1.16 -9.36
C LEU A 30 -8.82 0.28 -8.10
N PRO A 31 -9.16 0.76 -6.88
CA PRO A 31 -9.07 -0.08 -5.68
C PRO A 31 -10.00 -1.30 -5.74
N TYR A 32 -11.18 -1.13 -6.34
CA TYR A 32 -12.18 -2.20 -6.46
C TYR A 32 -11.74 -3.26 -7.47
N LEU A 33 -11.15 -2.86 -8.61
CA LEU A 33 -10.59 -3.78 -9.59
C LEU A 33 -9.46 -4.65 -9.00
N VAL A 34 -8.72 -4.08 -8.06
CA VAL A 34 -7.58 -4.73 -7.39
C VAL A 34 -8.02 -5.52 -6.14
N GLY A 35 -9.29 -5.37 -5.72
CA GLY A 35 -9.84 -6.05 -4.54
C GLY A 35 -9.31 -5.51 -3.22
N VAL A 36 -8.93 -4.23 -3.16
CA VAL A 36 -8.49 -3.54 -1.94
C VAL A 36 -9.70 -3.31 -1.04
N ARG A 37 -9.63 -3.83 0.19
CA ARG A 37 -10.64 -3.63 1.25
C ARG A 37 -10.23 -2.59 2.26
N HIS A 38 -8.92 -2.43 2.44
CA HIS A 38 -8.36 -1.51 3.42
C HIS A 38 -7.01 -1.00 2.94
N ARG A 39 -6.79 0.30 3.18
CA ARG A 39 -5.53 0.99 2.99
C ARG A 39 -5.21 1.78 4.25
N SER A 40 -4.02 1.59 4.78
CA SER A 40 -3.47 2.46 5.82
C SER A 40 -2.04 2.85 5.49
N LEU A 41 -1.73 4.13 5.66
CA LEU A 41 -0.41 4.70 5.44
C LEU A 41 0.18 5.11 6.78
N TYR A 42 1.40 4.69 7.06
CA TYR A 42 2.12 5.01 8.27
C TYR A 42 3.46 5.61 7.92
N ARG A 43 4.01 6.41 8.85
CA ARG A 43 5.39 6.86 8.77
C ARG A 43 6.12 6.72 10.09
N LEU A 44 7.45 6.59 10.01
CA LEU A 44 8.37 6.70 11.13
C LEU A 44 9.64 7.37 10.63
N GLY A 45 9.87 8.64 11.01
CA GLY A 45 10.95 9.43 10.42
C GLY A 45 10.74 9.60 8.91
N ASP A 46 11.69 9.17 8.10
CA ASP A 46 11.60 9.12 6.64
C ASP A 46 11.07 7.77 6.11
N LEU A 47 10.73 6.81 6.97
CA LEU A 47 10.12 5.53 6.56
C LEU A 47 8.64 5.73 6.25
N TYR A 48 8.20 5.17 5.13
CA TYR A 48 6.81 5.05 4.71
C TYR A 48 6.40 3.59 4.66
N VAL A 49 5.27 3.27 5.28
CA VAL A 49 4.68 1.94 5.28
C VAL A 49 3.25 2.02 4.77
N HIS A 50 2.98 1.27 3.72
CA HIS A 50 1.67 1.20 3.09
C HIS A 50 1.11 -0.19 3.26
N LEU A 51 0.12 -0.30 4.14
CA LEU A 51 -0.65 -1.50 4.37
C LEU A 51 -1.82 -1.56 3.40
N LEU A 52 -1.90 -2.68 2.68
CA LEU A 52 -3.04 -3.08 1.86
C LEU A 52 -3.61 -4.36 2.44
N GLU A 53 -4.93 -4.39 2.61
CA GLU A 53 -5.66 -5.63 2.87
C GLU A 53 -6.57 -5.93 1.68
N THR A 54 -6.41 -7.12 1.12
CA THR A 54 -7.08 -7.56 -0.12
C THR A 54 -7.78 -8.90 0.07
N ASP A 55 -8.77 -9.19 -0.78
CA ASP A 55 -9.45 -10.49 -0.75
C ASP A 55 -8.55 -11.64 -1.25
N ALA A 56 -7.69 -11.36 -2.22
CA ALA A 56 -6.67 -12.26 -2.79
C ALA A 56 -5.24 -11.82 -2.39
N PRO A 57 -4.19 -12.64 -2.61
CA PRO A 57 -2.81 -12.25 -2.30
C PRO A 57 -2.42 -10.91 -2.95
N GLY A 58 -1.83 -10.01 -2.17
CA GLY A 58 -1.64 -8.61 -2.61
C GLY A 58 -0.56 -8.40 -3.68
N GLY A 59 0.41 -9.30 -3.81
CA GLY A 59 1.45 -9.22 -4.86
C GLY A 59 0.85 -9.23 -6.28
N PRO A 60 0.09 -10.28 -6.66
CA PRO A 60 -0.65 -10.31 -7.91
C PRO A 60 -1.60 -9.12 -8.11
N ALA A 61 -2.20 -8.61 -7.04
CA ALA A 61 -3.12 -7.48 -7.08
C ALA A 61 -2.40 -6.18 -7.50
N VAL A 62 -1.23 -5.89 -6.90
CA VAL A 62 -0.40 -4.74 -7.26
C VAL A 62 0.14 -4.87 -8.69
N GLU A 63 0.54 -6.06 -9.13
CA GLU A 63 0.98 -6.28 -10.51
C GLU A 63 -0.15 -6.11 -11.53
N ALA A 64 -1.37 -6.61 -11.23
CA ALA A 64 -2.53 -6.43 -12.08
C ALA A 64 -2.92 -4.95 -12.25
N ALA A 65 -2.73 -4.14 -11.20
CA ALA A 65 -3.02 -2.71 -11.21
C ALA A 65 -2.09 -1.91 -12.14
N ARG A 66 -0.88 -2.43 -12.39
CA ARG A 66 0.23 -1.68 -13.00
C ARG A 66 -0.05 -1.17 -14.41
N GLY A 67 -0.84 -1.91 -15.19
CA GLY A 67 -1.25 -1.50 -16.53
C GLY A 67 -2.38 -0.46 -16.55
N HIS A 68 -2.95 -0.11 -15.39
CA HIS A 68 -4.09 0.78 -15.31
C HIS A 68 -3.67 2.25 -15.37
N PRO A 69 -4.34 3.12 -16.17
CA PRO A 69 -4.00 4.54 -16.26
C PRO A 69 -3.98 5.28 -14.92
N GLU A 70 -4.91 4.96 -14.02
CA GLU A 70 -4.92 5.54 -12.66
C GLU A 70 -3.69 5.12 -11.83
N PHE A 71 -3.16 3.92 -12.03
CA PHE A 71 -1.94 3.49 -11.33
C PHE A 71 -0.74 4.33 -11.75
N GLU A 72 -0.60 4.59 -13.05
CA GLU A 72 0.44 5.46 -13.59
C GLU A 72 0.28 6.91 -13.11
N ARG A 73 -0.96 7.44 -13.10
CA ARG A 73 -1.26 8.78 -12.56
C ARG A 73 -0.86 8.91 -11.10
N VAL A 74 -1.26 7.96 -10.25
CA VAL A 74 -0.93 7.96 -8.82
C VAL A 74 0.58 7.86 -8.63
N SER A 75 1.23 6.93 -9.33
CA SER A 75 2.68 6.75 -9.27
C SER A 75 3.42 8.03 -9.64
N ALA A 76 3.03 8.69 -10.74
CA ALA A 76 3.63 9.96 -11.17
C ALA A 76 3.48 11.07 -10.12
N ARG A 77 2.31 11.18 -9.48
CA ARG A 77 2.05 12.18 -8.42
C ARG A 77 2.79 11.89 -7.12
N LEU A 78 3.08 10.63 -6.81
CA LEU A 78 3.82 10.23 -5.61
C LEU A 78 5.33 10.39 -5.75
N ARG A 79 5.89 10.32 -6.97
CA ARG A 79 7.35 10.41 -7.23
C ARG A 79 8.09 11.56 -6.52
N PRO A 80 7.54 12.79 -6.38
CA PRO A 80 8.24 13.86 -5.66
C PRO A 80 8.33 13.65 -4.16
N TYR A 81 7.49 12.77 -3.60
CA TYR A 81 7.31 12.59 -2.17
C TYR A 81 7.83 11.25 -1.67
N VAL A 82 7.78 10.22 -2.52
CA VAL A 82 8.11 8.83 -2.18
C VAL A 82 9.30 8.37 -3.00
N SER A 83 10.31 7.82 -2.34
CA SER A 83 11.50 7.27 -3.00
C SER A 83 11.82 5.86 -2.49
N PRO A 84 12.66 5.09 -3.21
CA PRO A 84 12.96 3.73 -2.80
C PRO A 84 13.63 3.61 -1.43
N TYR A 85 13.16 2.63 -0.63
CA TYR A 85 13.86 2.23 0.59
C TYR A 85 15.12 1.40 0.29
N LEU A 86 15.00 0.44 -0.64
CA LEU A 86 16.12 -0.39 -1.10
C LEU A 86 16.70 0.15 -2.43
N PRO A 87 18.03 0.12 -2.61
CA PRO A 87 18.66 0.53 -3.88
C PRO A 87 18.35 -0.44 -5.04
N THR A 88 17.86 -1.64 -4.72
CA THR A 88 17.50 -2.68 -5.70
C THR A 88 16.08 -2.52 -6.25
N TRP A 89 15.30 -1.54 -5.77
CA TRP A 89 13.94 -1.30 -6.24
C TRP A 89 13.95 -0.89 -7.71
N ARG A 90 13.37 -1.75 -8.56
CA ARG A 90 13.03 -1.46 -9.97
C ARG A 90 11.53 -1.32 -10.16
N GLU A 91 10.76 -1.95 -9.29
CA GLU A 91 9.31 -2.02 -9.38
C GLU A 91 8.58 -2.24 -8.05
N PRO A 92 7.25 -2.00 -7.96
CA PRO A 92 6.50 -2.07 -6.70
C PRO A 92 6.70 -3.35 -5.89
N ARG A 93 6.81 -4.52 -6.53
CA ARG A 93 7.07 -5.79 -5.84
C ARG A 93 8.39 -5.81 -5.06
N ASP A 94 9.40 -5.06 -5.51
CA ASP A 94 10.72 -5.02 -4.85
C ASP A 94 10.68 -4.25 -3.52
N ALA A 95 9.60 -3.50 -3.29
CA ALA A 95 9.33 -2.77 -2.06
C ALA A 95 8.41 -3.54 -1.09
N MET A 96 7.93 -4.72 -1.47
CA MET A 96 7.02 -5.50 -0.64
C MET A 96 7.77 -6.21 0.48
N ALA A 97 7.34 -6.00 1.73
CA ALA A 97 7.86 -6.74 2.87
C ALA A 97 7.29 -8.17 2.90
N ARG A 98 8.10 -9.12 3.38
CA ARG A 98 7.70 -10.52 3.57
C ARG A 98 7.14 -10.73 4.98
N CYS A 99 5.88 -11.13 5.08
CA CYS A 99 5.33 -11.68 6.32
C CYS A 99 5.98 -13.05 6.60
N PHE A 100 6.80 -13.14 7.65
CA PHE A 100 7.45 -14.39 8.04
C PHE A 100 6.76 -15.08 9.23
N TYR A 101 5.82 -14.39 9.89
CA TYR A 101 5.04 -14.89 11.00
C TYR A 101 3.68 -14.18 11.03
N ARG A 102 2.61 -14.94 11.26
CA ARG A 102 1.24 -14.43 11.40
C ARG A 102 0.53 -15.19 12.50
N PHE A 103 -0.20 -14.44 13.32
CA PHE A 103 -1.13 -14.98 14.32
C PHE A 103 -2.43 -14.18 14.24
N ASP A 104 -3.56 -14.87 14.17
CA ASP A 104 -4.89 -14.28 14.26
C ASP A 104 -5.56 -14.87 15.51
N ALA A 105 -5.81 -14.05 16.52
CA ALA A 105 -6.56 -14.48 17.69
C ALA A 105 -8.01 -14.78 17.30
N ALA A 106 -8.61 -15.81 17.92
CA ALA A 106 -10.06 -15.98 17.83
C ALA A 106 -10.74 -14.72 18.38
N PRO A 107 -11.86 -14.26 17.76
CA PRO A 107 -12.63 -13.16 18.33
C PRO A 107 -12.99 -13.55 19.76
N ALA A 108 -12.63 -12.71 20.74
CA ALA A 108 -12.95 -12.97 22.13
C ALA A 108 -14.47 -13.16 22.23
N GLY A 109 -14.90 -14.38 22.52
CA GLY A 109 -16.30 -14.67 22.79
C GLY A 109 -16.75 -13.74 23.90
N ARG A 110 -17.80 -12.95 23.65
CA ARG A 110 -18.51 -12.26 24.74
C ARG A 110 -18.84 -13.31 25.79
N PRO A 111 -18.48 -13.12 27.07
CA PRO A 111 -19.07 -13.93 28.12
C PRO A 111 -20.58 -13.64 28.11
N SER A 112 -21.36 -14.73 28.07
CA SER A 112 -22.81 -14.76 28.24
C SER A 112 -23.23 -14.16 29.58
#